data_AF-W5WGB6-F1
#
_entry.id   AF-W5WGB6-F1
#
_cell.length_a   1.000
_cell.length_b   1.000
_cell.length_c   1.000
_cell.angle_alpha   90.00
_cell.angle_beta   90.00
_cell.angle_gamma   90.00
#
_symmetry.space_group_name_H-M   'P 1'
#
loop_
_entity.id
_entity.type
_entity.pdbx_description
1 polymer ?
#
loop_
_entity_poly.entity_id
_entity_poly.type
_entity_poly.pdbx_seq_one_letter_code
_entity_poly.pdbx_strand_id
1 'polypeptide(L)'
;MNEYPDLPKAPPIVDPTPPRRRPTALLLVGALVLVAAGVLAVAQWLPSVRADAVGDCYRGDVEQVDSVARIDCGPEAKYKVVGIEKDQSKLGLQLGTACEQSPTADATFWSGREGGTGTVLCLEDLKNPGKRMPAVGECVKGKATQGTDLAKVACGAEADYKVVGIEDAGIVSGLSARCTKFPTSAASAVWTRQNKGLSRDKVLCLEDAKHPGSRNPGVGQCVRVGAEDKMEVVDCASGADAKVVGKIDDTTEIDLLTKRVSEVCKQWPEADRFGFVGFQGSLKGSTLCMATLKR
;
A
#
# COMPACT_ATOMS: atom_id res chain seq x y z
N MET A 1 51.02 -24.90 -49.41
CA MET A 1 50.22 -26.13 -49.27
C MET A 1 51.14 -27.14 -48.64
N ASN A 2 51.05 -27.27 -47.32
CA ASN A 2 52.04 -27.98 -46.51
C ASN A 2 51.80 -29.49 -46.57
N GLU A 3 52.91 -30.22 -46.63
CA GLU A 3 53.05 -31.68 -46.49
C GLU A 3 52.19 -32.30 -45.40
N TYR A 4 51.59 -33.45 -45.72
CA TYR A 4 51.19 -34.45 -44.74
C TYR A 4 52.27 -35.53 -44.70
N PRO A 5 53.07 -35.63 -43.63
CA PRO A 5 53.96 -36.76 -43.43
C PRO A 5 53.22 -38.02 -42.93
N ASP A 6 53.81 -39.15 -43.27
CA ASP A 6 53.47 -40.55 -42.98
C ASP A 6 52.82 -40.80 -41.60
N LEU A 7 51.74 -41.59 -41.61
CA LEU A 7 51.26 -42.30 -40.43
C LEU A 7 52.11 -43.56 -40.21
N PRO A 8 52.64 -43.80 -39.00
CA PRO A 8 53.40 -45.01 -38.70
C PRO A 8 52.52 -46.27 -38.64
N LYS A 9 53.14 -47.37 -39.08
CA LYS A 9 52.64 -48.76 -39.13
C LYS A 9 52.11 -49.23 -37.76
N ALA A 10 50.98 -49.92 -37.77
CA ALA A 10 50.37 -50.49 -36.56
C ALA A 10 51.31 -51.49 -35.84
N PRO A 11 51.41 -51.45 -34.50
CA PRO A 11 52.06 -52.49 -33.71
C PRO A 11 51.19 -53.77 -33.62
N PRO A 12 51.80 -54.93 -33.32
CA PRO A 12 51.15 -56.24 -33.41
C PRO A 12 50.03 -56.45 -32.38
N ILE A 13 49.06 -57.26 -32.77
CA ILE A 13 47.96 -57.76 -31.94
C ILE A 13 48.56 -58.62 -30.83
N VAL A 14 48.27 -58.28 -29.57
CA VAL A 14 48.51 -59.14 -28.41
C VAL A 14 47.22 -59.89 -28.14
N ASP A 15 47.27 -61.23 -28.23
CA ASP A 15 46.15 -62.10 -27.88
C ASP A 15 45.79 -62.01 -26.38
N PRO A 16 44.50 -62.20 -26.03
CA PRO A 16 43.95 -61.86 -24.72
C PRO A 16 44.39 -62.86 -23.64
N THR A 17 44.93 -62.34 -22.54
CA THR A 17 45.16 -63.11 -21.32
C THR A 17 43.82 -63.38 -20.60
N PRO A 18 43.55 -64.59 -20.08
CA PRO A 18 42.23 -65.00 -19.59
C PRO A 18 41.72 -64.23 -18.34
N PRO A 19 40.40 -64.18 -18.12
CA PRO A 19 39.76 -63.24 -17.20
C PRO A 19 39.96 -63.66 -15.74
N ARG A 20 40.69 -62.83 -14.98
CA ARG A 20 40.82 -63.01 -13.53
C ARG A 20 39.62 -62.36 -12.83
N ARG A 21 38.58 -63.14 -12.57
CA ARG A 21 37.42 -62.74 -11.75
C ARG A 21 37.87 -62.41 -10.32
N ARG A 22 37.68 -61.16 -9.88
CA ARG A 22 37.67 -60.72 -8.47
C ARG A 22 36.69 -59.53 -8.29
N PRO A 23 36.14 -59.31 -7.09
CA PRO A 23 34.74 -58.94 -6.88
C PRO A 23 34.53 -57.42 -6.88
N THR A 24 34.34 -56.81 -8.05
CA THR A 24 34.04 -55.38 -8.19
C THR A 24 32.57 -55.01 -7.94
N ALA A 25 31.65 -55.99 -7.93
CA ALA A 25 30.22 -55.73 -7.75
C ALA A 25 29.87 -55.24 -6.33
N LEU A 26 30.56 -55.73 -5.29
CA LEU A 26 30.30 -55.32 -3.90
C LEU A 26 30.81 -53.90 -3.58
N LEU A 27 31.91 -53.48 -4.21
CA LEU A 27 32.44 -52.12 -4.06
C LEU A 27 31.58 -51.08 -4.78
N LEU A 28 31.04 -51.42 -5.96
CA LEU A 28 30.13 -50.54 -6.69
C LEU A 28 28.78 -50.38 -5.98
N VAL A 29 28.21 -51.46 -5.44
CA VAL A 29 26.96 -51.39 -4.66
C VAL A 29 27.19 -50.66 -3.32
N GLY A 30 28.31 -50.92 -2.63
CA GLY A 30 28.67 -50.21 -1.41
C GLY A 30 28.86 -48.70 -1.62
N ALA A 31 29.50 -48.30 -2.73
CA ALA A 31 29.66 -46.90 -3.10
C ALA A 31 28.31 -46.25 -3.46
N LEU A 32 27.42 -46.94 -4.18
CA LEU A 32 26.10 -46.43 -4.54
C LEU A 32 25.19 -46.26 -3.33
N VAL A 33 25.24 -47.18 -2.36
CA VAL A 33 24.51 -47.07 -1.09
C VAL A 33 25.08 -45.95 -0.23
N LEU A 34 26.40 -45.75 -0.20
CA LEU A 34 27.01 -44.63 0.53
C LEU A 34 26.71 -43.27 -0.11
N VAL A 35 26.68 -43.18 -1.45
CA VAL A 35 26.27 -41.96 -2.15
C VAL A 35 24.78 -41.72 -1.96
N ALA A 36 23.92 -42.74 -2.05
CA ALA A 36 22.48 -42.59 -1.80
C ALA A 36 22.19 -42.21 -0.34
N ALA A 37 22.87 -42.82 0.63
CA ALA A 37 22.79 -42.46 2.04
C ALA A 37 23.35 -41.05 2.30
N GLY A 38 24.43 -40.65 1.64
CA GLY A 38 24.99 -39.30 1.68
C GLY A 38 24.04 -38.25 1.08
N VAL A 39 23.41 -38.54 -0.05
CA VAL A 39 22.41 -37.66 -0.68
C VAL A 39 21.15 -37.56 0.17
N LEU A 40 20.69 -38.66 0.78
CA LEU A 40 19.56 -38.64 1.73
C LEU A 40 19.93 -37.94 3.05
N ALA A 41 21.18 -38.04 3.51
CA ALA A 41 21.70 -37.33 4.68
C ALA A 41 21.85 -35.82 4.44
N VAL A 42 22.22 -35.41 3.22
CA VAL A 42 22.25 -34.00 2.83
C VAL A 42 20.83 -33.47 2.55
N ALA A 43 19.94 -34.28 1.97
CA ALA A 43 18.56 -33.88 1.68
C ALA A 43 17.71 -33.65 2.94
N GLN A 44 17.97 -34.36 4.04
CA GLN A 44 17.32 -34.12 5.33
C GLN A 44 17.93 -32.94 6.13
N TRP A 45 19.14 -32.49 5.75
CA TRP A 45 19.82 -31.32 6.32
C TRP A 45 19.64 -30.03 5.51
N LEU A 46 19.21 -30.16 4.24
CA LEU A 46 18.70 -29.01 3.50
C LEU A 46 17.39 -28.59 4.19
N PRO A 47 17.32 -27.39 4.81
CA PRO A 47 16.07 -26.90 5.35
C PRO A 47 15.08 -26.99 4.21
N SER A 48 14.01 -27.76 4.39
CA SER A 48 12.96 -27.89 3.39
C SER A 48 12.59 -26.46 3.05
N VAL A 49 12.89 -26.02 1.82
CA VAL A 49 12.52 -24.71 1.32
C VAL A 49 11.01 -24.82 1.11
N ARG A 50 10.24 -24.87 2.20
CA ARG A 50 8.79 -24.89 2.11
C ARG A 50 8.46 -23.56 1.48
N ALA A 51 7.81 -23.61 0.34
CA ALA A 51 7.30 -22.43 -0.33
C ALA A 51 6.54 -21.57 0.70
N ASP A 52 6.79 -20.27 0.67
CA ASP A 52 6.11 -19.34 1.55
C ASP A 52 4.61 -19.36 1.24
N ALA A 53 3.79 -19.30 2.29
CA ALA A 53 2.33 -19.33 2.18
C ALA A 53 1.71 -18.11 2.87
N VAL A 54 0.53 -17.68 2.39
CA VAL A 54 -0.29 -16.70 3.12
C VAL A 54 -0.62 -17.28 4.49
N GLY A 55 -0.36 -16.49 5.54
CA GLY A 55 -0.46 -16.92 6.93
C GLY A 55 0.87 -17.29 7.58
N ASP A 56 1.95 -17.48 6.82
CA ASP A 56 3.28 -17.75 7.39
C ASP A 56 3.77 -16.53 8.21
N CYS A 57 4.48 -16.80 9.31
CA CYS A 57 5.02 -15.75 10.18
C CYS A 57 6.53 -15.63 10.09
N TYR A 58 7.04 -14.41 10.25
CA TYR A 58 8.46 -14.11 10.21
C TYR A 58 8.88 -13.29 11.42
N ARG A 59 10.13 -13.51 11.83
CA ARG A 59 10.89 -12.63 12.72
C ARG A 59 12.04 -12.00 11.95
N GLY A 60 12.65 -10.98 12.55
CA GLY A 60 13.78 -10.26 11.95
C GLY A 60 13.43 -8.84 11.54
N ASP A 61 14.28 -8.26 10.72
CA ASP A 61 14.10 -6.96 10.07
C ASP A 61 14.04 -7.20 8.56
N VAL A 62 12.91 -6.87 7.94
CA VAL A 62 12.68 -7.04 6.50
C VAL A 62 13.60 -6.17 5.63
N GLU A 63 14.26 -5.18 6.22
CA GLU A 63 15.32 -4.39 5.57
C GLU A 63 16.69 -5.09 5.59
N GLN A 64 16.87 -6.08 6.47
CA GLN A 64 18.09 -6.88 6.60
C GLN A 64 17.77 -8.34 6.25
N VAL A 65 17.97 -8.69 4.97
CA VAL A 65 17.61 -9.99 4.40
C VAL A 65 18.12 -11.17 5.25
N ASP A 66 19.35 -11.08 5.77
CA ASP A 66 19.98 -12.14 6.57
C ASP A 66 19.36 -12.32 7.96
N SER A 67 18.57 -11.36 8.43
CA SER A 67 17.90 -11.41 9.73
C SER A 67 16.50 -12.02 9.66
N VAL A 68 15.93 -12.14 8.46
CA VAL A 68 14.55 -12.59 8.24
C VAL A 68 14.49 -14.11 8.29
N ALA A 69 13.72 -14.63 9.23
CA ALA A 69 13.51 -16.06 9.38
C ALA A 69 12.02 -16.38 9.54
N ARG A 70 11.53 -17.35 8.77
CA ARG A 70 10.19 -17.91 8.99
C ARG A 70 10.16 -18.64 10.33
N ILE A 71 9.10 -18.40 11.09
CA ILE A 71 8.85 -19.01 12.40
C ILE A 71 7.37 -19.36 12.53
N ASP A 72 7.03 -20.16 13.54
CA ASP A 72 5.64 -20.37 13.90
C ASP A 72 5.01 -19.06 14.39
N CYS A 73 3.74 -18.85 14.03
CA CYS A 73 3.00 -17.66 14.45
C CYS A 73 2.81 -17.68 15.97
N GLY A 74 3.35 -16.67 16.63
CA GLY A 74 3.34 -16.58 18.08
C GLY A 74 3.86 -15.23 18.57
N PRO A 75 4.14 -15.08 19.87
CA PRO A 75 4.58 -13.82 20.46
C PRO A 75 5.89 -13.28 19.87
N GLU A 76 6.73 -14.13 19.29
CA GLU A 76 8.00 -13.71 18.66
C GLU A 76 7.84 -13.28 17.19
N ALA A 77 6.68 -13.58 16.57
CA ALA A 77 6.38 -13.16 15.21
C ALA A 77 6.26 -11.64 15.13
N LYS A 78 7.05 -11.05 14.23
CA LYS A 78 6.98 -9.64 13.89
C LYS A 78 6.10 -9.39 12.67
N TYR A 79 6.12 -10.31 11.72
CA TYR A 79 5.40 -10.18 10.46
C TYR A 79 4.56 -11.40 10.15
N LYS A 80 3.46 -11.21 9.42
CA LYS A 80 2.62 -12.28 8.86
C LYS A 80 2.44 -12.07 7.36
N VAL A 81 2.58 -13.11 6.55
CA VAL A 81 2.30 -13.03 5.12
C VAL A 81 0.80 -12.87 4.90
N VAL A 82 0.41 -11.81 4.22
CA VAL A 82 -0.98 -11.51 3.82
C VAL A 82 -1.18 -11.57 2.30
N GLY A 83 -0.10 -11.63 1.53
CA GLY A 83 -0.12 -11.80 0.08
C GLY A 83 1.22 -12.27 -0.46
N ILE A 84 1.20 -12.88 -1.65
CA ILE A 84 2.39 -13.40 -2.33
C ILE A 84 2.27 -13.08 -3.81
N GLU A 85 3.22 -12.31 -4.32
CA GLU A 85 3.33 -12.02 -5.74
C GLU A 85 4.54 -12.73 -6.32
N LYS A 86 4.29 -13.61 -7.30
CA LYS A 86 5.34 -14.35 -8.00
C LYS A 86 5.86 -13.55 -9.20
N ASP A 87 7.02 -13.96 -9.67
CA ASP A 87 7.65 -13.47 -10.91
C ASP A 87 7.89 -11.95 -10.95
N GLN A 88 8.15 -11.35 -9.78
CA GLN A 88 8.38 -9.92 -9.63
C GLN A 88 9.86 -9.57 -9.80
N SER A 89 10.14 -8.55 -10.62
CA SER A 89 11.49 -7.98 -10.71
C SER A 89 11.78 -7.07 -9.51
N LYS A 90 13.06 -6.94 -9.11
CA LYS A 90 13.47 -5.95 -8.08
C LYS A 90 13.05 -4.53 -8.47
N LEU A 91 13.02 -4.21 -9.76
CA LEU A 91 12.56 -2.91 -10.26
C LEU A 91 11.05 -2.71 -10.05
N GLY A 92 10.22 -3.74 -10.29
CA GLY A 92 8.79 -3.71 -10.01
C GLY A 92 8.48 -3.49 -8.53
N LEU A 93 9.31 -4.06 -7.64
CA LEU A 93 9.24 -3.79 -6.21
C LEU A 93 9.55 -2.33 -5.90
N GLN A 94 10.62 -1.75 -6.46
CA GLN A 94 10.98 -0.35 -6.27
C GLN A 94 9.87 0.63 -6.73
N LEU A 95 9.04 0.21 -7.70
CA LEU A 95 7.89 0.99 -8.18
C LEU A 95 6.64 0.84 -7.29
N GLY A 96 6.69 -0.05 -6.28
CA GLY A 96 5.73 -0.12 -5.20
C GLY A 96 4.37 -0.78 -5.51
N THR A 97 4.23 -1.47 -6.64
CA THR A 97 2.91 -1.98 -7.10
C THR A 97 2.60 -3.42 -6.70
N ALA A 98 3.55 -4.15 -6.11
CA ALA A 98 3.37 -5.58 -5.88
C ALA A 98 2.21 -5.89 -4.91
N CYS A 99 2.10 -5.17 -3.80
CA CYS A 99 1.14 -5.53 -2.74
C CYS A 99 -0.21 -4.80 -2.79
N GLU A 100 -0.62 -4.29 -3.94
CA GLU A 100 -1.86 -3.51 -4.07
C GLU A 100 -3.12 -4.32 -3.68
N GLN A 101 -3.11 -5.63 -3.91
CA GLN A 101 -4.23 -6.52 -3.55
C GLN A 101 -4.25 -6.91 -2.07
N SER A 102 -3.20 -6.57 -1.31
CA SER A 102 -3.04 -6.88 0.10
C SER A 102 -3.10 -5.61 0.94
N PRO A 103 -4.30 -5.07 1.23
CA PRO A 103 -4.45 -3.76 1.87
C PRO A 103 -3.93 -3.72 3.31
N THR A 104 -3.76 -4.89 3.95
CA THR A 104 -3.18 -5.03 5.30
C THR A 104 -1.66 -5.24 5.28
N ALA A 105 -1.02 -5.17 4.11
CA ALA A 105 0.43 -5.36 4.00
C ALA A 105 1.18 -4.10 4.45
N ASP A 106 2.01 -4.25 5.46
CA ASP A 106 2.79 -3.23 6.15
C ASP A 106 4.24 -3.13 5.66
N ALA A 107 4.74 -4.23 5.11
CA ALA A 107 6.06 -4.35 4.53
C ALA A 107 6.05 -5.26 3.31
N THR A 108 7.12 -5.20 2.53
CA THR A 108 7.43 -6.18 1.49
C THR A 108 8.75 -6.83 1.76
N PHE A 109 8.81 -8.14 1.53
CA PHE A 109 10.06 -8.87 1.50
C PHE A 109 10.20 -9.54 0.13
N TRP A 110 11.27 -9.24 -0.60
CA TRP A 110 11.53 -9.89 -1.88
C TRP A 110 12.58 -10.97 -1.71
N SER A 111 12.26 -12.17 -2.19
CA SER A 111 13.14 -13.33 -2.21
C SER A 111 13.35 -13.79 -3.64
N GLY A 112 14.57 -13.73 -4.14
CA GLY A 112 14.89 -14.14 -5.50
C GLY A 112 16.38 -14.02 -5.81
N ARG A 113 16.77 -14.41 -7.03
CA ARG A 113 18.16 -14.29 -7.50
C ARG A 113 18.42 -12.90 -8.06
N GLU A 114 19.60 -12.35 -7.74
CA GLU A 114 20.04 -11.09 -8.32
C GLU A 114 20.02 -11.14 -9.85
N GLY A 115 19.50 -10.08 -10.49
CA GLY A 115 19.31 -10.01 -11.94
C GLY A 115 18.13 -10.82 -12.50
N GLY A 116 17.36 -11.52 -11.68
CA GLY A 116 16.20 -12.31 -12.09
C GLY A 116 14.86 -11.84 -11.51
N THR A 117 13.82 -12.62 -11.76
CA THR A 117 12.55 -12.51 -11.04
C THR A 117 12.62 -13.21 -9.68
N GLY A 118 11.81 -12.75 -8.75
CA GLY A 118 11.67 -13.32 -7.42
C GLY A 118 10.23 -13.28 -6.96
N THR A 119 10.03 -13.69 -5.71
CA THR A 119 8.73 -13.65 -5.04
C THR A 119 8.71 -12.47 -4.07
N VAL A 120 7.68 -11.64 -4.14
CA VAL A 120 7.39 -10.61 -3.14
C VAL A 120 6.39 -11.17 -2.15
N LEU A 121 6.76 -11.14 -0.88
CA LEU A 121 5.86 -11.39 0.23
C LEU A 121 5.32 -10.04 0.72
N CYS A 122 4.00 -9.93 0.76
CA CYS A 122 3.29 -8.81 1.36
C CYS A 122 3.05 -9.14 2.83
N LEU A 123 3.63 -8.36 3.73
CA LEU A 123 3.78 -8.69 5.15
C LEU A 123 3.02 -7.70 6.03
N GLU A 124 2.11 -8.17 6.88
CA GLU A 124 1.48 -7.40 7.95
C GLU A 124 2.42 -7.34 9.17
N ASP A 125 2.64 -6.17 9.77
CA ASP A 125 3.44 -5.95 10.98
C ASP A 125 2.57 -6.19 12.22
N LEU A 126 2.81 -7.33 12.86
CA LEU A 126 2.07 -7.78 14.04
C LEU A 126 2.43 -6.99 15.31
N LYS A 127 3.55 -6.26 15.32
CA LYS A 127 4.03 -5.49 16.49
C LYS A 127 3.64 -4.03 16.42
N ASN A 128 3.59 -3.45 15.24
CA ASN A 128 3.20 -2.06 15.02
C ASN A 128 2.10 -1.91 13.97
N PRO A 129 0.94 -2.58 14.14
CA PRO A 129 -0.16 -2.46 13.18
C PRO A 129 -0.74 -1.04 13.11
N GLY A 130 -0.35 -0.12 14.01
CA GLY A 130 -0.74 1.30 13.98
C GLY A 130 0.15 2.21 13.14
N LYS A 131 1.30 1.72 12.64
CA LYS A 131 2.14 2.45 11.66
C LYS A 131 1.71 2.19 10.22
N ARG A 132 0.73 1.32 10.01
CA ARG A 132 0.20 1.03 8.69
C ARG A 132 -0.75 2.11 8.22
N MET A 133 -1.00 2.09 6.92
CA MET A 133 -2.03 2.91 6.34
C MET A 133 -3.40 2.49 6.89
N PRO A 134 -4.19 3.41 7.45
CA PRO A 134 -5.57 3.13 7.81
C PRO A 134 -6.38 2.58 6.63
N ALA A 135 -7.20 1.57 6.86
CA ALA A 135 -8.07 0.99 5.84
C ALA A 135 -9.44 1.69 5.80
N VAL A 136 -10.15 1.58 4.67
CA VAL A 136 -11.52 2.08 4.56
C VAL A 136 -12.42 1.43 5.62
N GLY A 137 -13.21 2.26 6.31
CA GLY A 137 -14.07 1.87 7.42
C GLY A 137 -13.41 1.97 8.80
N GLU A 138 -12.08 2.10 8.88
CA GLU A 138 -11.39 2.24 10.16
C GLU A 138 -11.50 3.66 10.72
N CYS A 139 -11.50 3.75 12.05
CA CYS A 139 -11.50 5.01 12.76
C CYS A 139 -10.10 5.35 13.28
N VAL A 140 -9.79 6.63 13.20
CA VAL A 140 -8.47 7.16 13.56
C VAL A 140 -8.59 8.39 14.44
N LYS A 141 -7.55 8.61 15.23
CA LYS A 141 -7.39 9.74 16.14
C LYS A 141 -6.10 10.47 15.79
N GLY A 142 -6.10 11.81 15.86
CA GLY A 142 -4.95 12.64 15.51
C GLY A 142 -5.32 13.78 14.58
N LYS A 143 -4.31 14.48 14.06
CA LYS A 143 -4.51 15.61 13.14
C LYS A 143 -4.44 15.11 11.71
N ALA A 144 -5.42 15.47 10.88
CA ALA A 144 -5.47 15.11 9.46
C ALA A 144 -4.41 15.82 8.58
N THR A 145 -3.40 16.48 9.15
CA THR A 145 -2.34 17.18 8.40
C THR A 145 -1.38 16.22 7.70
N GLN A 146 -1.05 15.10 8.36
CA GLN A 146 -0.24 14.02 7.80
C GLN A 146 -0.84 12.68 8.24
N GLY A 147 -0.97 11.74 7.31
CA GLY A 147 -1.58 10.44 7.57
C GLY A 147 -0.81 9.61 8.59
N THR A 148 0.49 9.86 8.77
CA THR A 148 1.33 9.21 9.78
C THR A 148 1.04 9.67 11.21
N ASP A 149 0.39 10.82 11.38
CA ASP A 149 -0.01 11.34 12.70
C ASP A 149 -1.35 10.74 13.17
N LEU A 150 -1.98 9.92 12.33
CA LEU A 150 -3.25 9.28 12.60
C LEU A 150 -3.03 7.90 13.21
N ALA A 151 -3.46 7.73 14.45
CA ALA A 151 -3.44 6.44 15.14
C ALA A 151 -4.79 5.74 14.98
N LYS A 152 -4.78 4.46 14.61
CA LYS A 152 -6.01 3.64 14.62
C LYS A 152 -6.56 3.53 16.04
N VAL A 153 -7.87 3.76 16.16
CA VAL A 153 -8.64 3.60 17.41
C VAL A 153 -9.93 2.83 17.14
N ALA A 154 -10.61 2.40 18.21
CA ALA A 154 -11.96 1.88 18.07
C ALA A 154 -12.90 3.00 17.59
N CYS A 155 -13.82 2.67 16.69
CA CYS A 155 -14.86 3.62 16.28
C CYS A 155 -15.75 3.95 17.48
N GLY A 156 -15.90 5.24 17.79
CA GLY A 156 -16.63 5.71 18.95
C GLY A 156 -16.16 7.09 19.39
N ALA A 157 -16.36 7.41 20.67
CA ALA A 157 -16.10 8.75 21.21
C ALA A 157 -14.64 9.22 21.09
N GLU A 158 -13.68 8.29 21.00
CA GLU A 158 -12.26 8.60 20.89
C GLU A 158 -11.77 8.86 19.47
N ALA A 159 -12.58 8.50 18.46
CA ALA A 159 -12.24 8.71 17.07
C ALA A 159 -12.43 10.19 16.70
N ASP A 160 -11.44 10.75 16.02
CA ASP A 160 -11.56 12.08 15.39
C ASP A 160 -12.11 11.93 13.97
N TYR A 161 -11.69 10.87 13.26
CA TYR A 161 -12.11 10.62 11.89
C TYR A 161 -12.44 9.16 11.60
N LYS A 162 -13.25 8.94 10.57
CA LYS A 162 -13.45 7.64 9.92
C LYS A 162 -12.90 7.71 8.50
N VAL A 163 -12.13 6.71 8.09
CA VAL A 163 -11.61 6.59 6.72
C VAL A 163 -12.74 6.12 5.82
N VAL A 164 -13.11 6.93 4.84
CA VAL A 164 -14.18 6.61 3.88
C VAL A 164 -13.66 6.27 2.50
N GLY A 165 -12.43 6.64 2.21
CA GLY A 165 -11.81 6.41 0.93
C GLY A 165 -10.30 6.51 1.00
N ILE A 166 -9.64 5.87 0.03
CA ILE A 166 -8.20 5.96 -0.17
C ILE A 166 -7.99 6.19 -1.66
N GLU A 167 -7.23 7.24 -1.99
CA GLU A 167 -6.88 7.60 -3.36
C GLU A 167 -5.37 7.59 -3.54
N ASP A 168 -4.91 7.42 -4.78
CA ASP A 168 -3.50 7.65 -5.12
C ASP A 168 -3.21 9.14 -5.03
N ALA A 169 -2.20 9.53 -4.25
CA ALA A 169 -1.69 10.89 -4.37
C ALA A 169 -0.96 10.97 -5.71
N GLY A 170 -1.58 11.64 -6.68
CA GLY A 170 -0.93 11.90 -7.97
C GLY A 170 0.42 12.63 -7.79
N ILE A 171 1.16 12.78 -8.89
CA ILE A 171 2.54 13.32 -8.96
C ILE A 171 2.70 14.74 -8.32
N VAL A 172 1.60 15.41 -7.95
CA VAL A 172 1.56 16.76 -7.38
C VAL A 172 1.28 16.72 -5.86
N SER A 173 1.96 15.83 -5.11
CA SER A 173 1.71 15.58 -3.68
C SER A 173 2.18 16.70 -2.72
N GLY A 174 2.65 17.84 -3.24
CA GLY A 174 3.17 18.93 -2.42
C GLY A 174 2.17 20.00 -1.98
N LEU A 175 0.99 20.15 -2.60
CA LEU A 175 0.20 21.39 -2.43
C LEU A 175 -1.31 21.25 -2.14
N SER A 176 -1.94 20.09 -2.33
CA SER A 176 -3.34 19.87 -1.92
C SER A 176 -3.77 18.42 -2.19
N ALA A 177 -3.56 17.52 -1.25
CA ALA A 177 -4.13 16.19 -1.34
C ALA A 177 -5.65 16.29 -1.18
N ARG A 178 -6.40 16.11 -2.26
CA ARG A 178 -7.86 16.13 -2.23
C ARG A 178 -8.43 14.78 -2.58
N CYS A 179 -9.61 14.55 -2.04
CA CYS A 179 -10.44 13.40 -2.35
C CYS A 179 -11.31 13.72 -3.56
N THR A 180 -10.90 13.24 -4.72
CA THR A 180 -11.59 13.47 -6.00
C THR A 180 -12.78 12.52 -6.16
N LYS A 181 -12.63 11.26 -5.73
CA LYS A 181 -13.67 10.24 -5.74
C LYS A 181 -14.57 10.33 -4.51
N PHE A 182 -14.09 10.98 -3.44
CA PHE A 182 -14.86 11.24 -2.21
C PHE A 182 -14.98 12.74 -1.94
N PRO A 183 -15.66 13.52 -2.81
CA PRO A 183 -15.71 14.98 -2.75
C PRO A 183 -16.47 15.52 -1.53
N THR A 184 -17.18 14.64 -0.80
CA THR A 184 -17.88 14.93 0.43
C THR A 184 -17.07 14.59 1.67
N SER A 185 -15.78 14.27 1.58
CA SER A 185 -14.95 14.08 2.76
C SER A 185 -14.83 15.39 3.55
N ALA A 186 -14.73 15.28 4.88
CA ALA A 186 -14.53 16.42 5.78
C ALA A 186 -13.06 16.86 5.79
N ALA A 187 -12.14 15.89 5.69
CA ALA A 187 -10.71 16.14 5.64
C ALA A 187 -10.01 15.17 4.69
N SER A 188 -8.73 15.45 4.43
CA SER A 188 -7.84 14.58 3.71
C SER A 188 -6.45 14.62 4.35
N ALA A 189 -5.75 13.49 4.35
CA ALA A 189 -4.40 13.39 4.88
C ALA A 189 -3.50 12.64 3.89
N VAL A 190 -2.29 13.15 3.62
CA VAL A 190 -1.30 12.41 2.84
C VAL A 190 -0.67 11.37 3.75
N TRP A 191 -0.84 10.11 3.42
CA TRP A 191 -0.12 9.03 4.05
C TRP A 191 1.07 8.65 3.17
N THR A 192 2.27 8.86 3.71
CA THR A 192 3.53 8.42 3.12
C THR A 192 4.12 7.31 3.98
N ARG A 193 4.42 6.15 3.38
CA ARG A 193 5.09 5.06 4.08
C ARG A 193 6.52 5.48 4.45
N GLN A 194 6.89 5.37 5.72
CA GLN A 194 8.25 5.71 6.19
C GLN A 194 9.33 4.68 5.82
N ASN A 195 8.95 3.52 5.27
CA ASN A 195 9.90 2.48 4.87
C ASN A 195 10.15 2.53 3.36
N LYS A 196 11.42 2.69 2.98
CA LYS A 196 11.87 2.82 1.58
C LYS A 196 11.53 1.56 0.79
N GLY A 197 10.70 1.68 -0.25
CA GLY A 197 10.46 0.60 -1.21
C GLY A 197 9.02 0.40 -1.69
N LEU A 198 8.02 1.02 -1.05
CA LEU A 198 6.60 0.96 -1.47
C LEU A 198 6.03 2.36 -1.72
N SER A 199 6.86 3.25 -2.26
CA SER A 199 6.61 4.69 -2.29
C SER A 199 5.55 5.06 -3.32
N ARG A 200 4.28 4.95 -2.93
CA ARG A 200 3.20 5.79 -3.46
C ARG A 200 2.50 6.43 -2.29
N ASP A 201 2.64 7.75 -2.21
CA ASP A 201 1.82 8.58 -1.34
C ASP A 201 0.35 8.24 -1.61
N LYS A 202 -0.43 8.05 -0.54
CA LYS A 202 -1.88 7.87 -0.63
C LYS A 202 -2.57 9.05 0.02
N VAL A 203 -3.75 9.38 -0.48
CA VAL A 203 -4.64 10.35 0.15
C VAL A 203 -5.70 9.58 0.92
N LEU A 204 -5.71 9.73 2.24
CA LEU A 204 -6.78 9.25 3.09
C LEU A 204 -7.92 10.25 3.04
N CYS A 205 -9.12 9.78 2.69
CA CYS A 205 -10.34 10.57 2.69
C CYS A 205 -11.10 10.31 3.98
N LEU A 206 -11.32 11.38 4.74
CA LEU A 206 -11.74 11.30 6.13
C LEU A 206 -13.10 11.97 6.33
N GLU A 207 -14.02 11.27 6.99
CA GLU A 207 -15.21 11.87 7.59
C GLU A 207 -14.93 12.23 9.05
N ASP A 208 -15.46 13.35 9.52
CA ASP A 208 -15.41 13.73 10.93
C ASP A 208 -16.31 12.77 11.73
N ALA A 209 -15.71 12.03 12.66
CA ALA A 209 -16.41 11.01 13.43
C ALA A 209 -17.35 11.62 14.50
N LYS A 210 -17.08 12.86 14.94
CA LYS A 210 -17.86 13.58 15.96
C LYS A 210 -18.95 14.43 15.34
N HIS A 211 -18.71 14.93 14.13
CA HIS A 211 -19.61 15.82 13.41
C HIS A 211 -19.76 15.37 11.94
N PRO A 212 -20.47 14.27 11.65
CA PRO A 212 -20.59 13.74 10.28
C PRO A 212 -21.28 14.72 9.29
N GLY A 213 -22.01 15.72 9.81
CA GLY A 213 -22.57 16.82 9.02
C GLY A 213 -21.52 17.88 8.61
N SER A 214 -20.39 17.97 9.31
CA SER A 214 -19.28 18.91 9.04
C SER A 214 -18.41 18.44 7.88
N ARG A 215 -19.03 18.27 6.72
CA ARG A 215 -18.40 17.77 5.50
C ARG A 215 -18.62 18.73 4.34
N ASN A 216 -17.82 18.59 3.27
CA ASN A 216 -18.00 19.42 2.07
C ASN A 216 -19.39 19.20 1.43
N PRO A 217 -20.28 20.20 1.45
CA PRO A 217 -21.62 20.09 0.89
C PRO A 217 -21.62 19.93 -0.63
N GLY A 218 -22.51 19.07 -1.14
CA GLY A 218 -22.80 18.93 -2.56
C GLY A 218 -23.89 19.88 -3.04
N VAL A 219 -23.94 20.12 -4.35
CA VAL A 219 -25.06 20.85 -4.97
C VAL A 219 -26.38 20.15 -4.67
N GLY A 220 -27.39 20.94 -4.30
CA GLY A 220 -28.70 20.47 -3.87
C GLY A 220 -28.83 20.19 -2.37
N GLN A 221 -27.73 20.11 -1.63
CA GLN A 221 -27.76 19.87 -0.19
C GLN A 221 -28.06 21.16 0.59
N CYS A 222 -28.72 21.00 1.74
CA CYS A 222 -29.01 22.10 2.63
C CYS A 222 -27.97 22.18 3.74
N VAL A 223 -27.65 23.39 4.13
CA VAL A 223 -26.62 23.67 5.11
C VAL A 223 -27.13 24.59 6.19
N ARG A 224 -26.66 24.35 7.40
CA ARG A 224 -26.70 25.28 8.51
C ARG A 224 -25.35 25.98 8.59
N VAL A 225 -25.35 27.30 8.75
CA VAL A 225 -24.12 28.07 8.89
C VAL A 225 -23.96 28.43 10.36
N GLY A 226 -23.00 27.78 11.03
CA GLY A 226 -22.65 27.99 12.42
C GLY A 226 -21.72 29.21 12.62
N ALA A 227 -21.25 29.37 13.86
CA ALA A 227 -20.22 30.36 14.17
C ALA A 227 -18.92 30.05 13.39
N GLU A 228 -18.16 31.12 13.07
CA GLU A 228 -16.91 31.03 12.29
C GLU A 228 -17.11 30.45 10.87
N ASP A 229 -18.29 30.65 10.27
CA ASP A 229 -18.65 30.17 8.92
C ASP A 229 -18.55 28.64 8.75
N LYS A 230 -18.55 27.88 9.84
CA LYS A 230 -18.59 26.42 9.80
C LYS A 230 -19.94 25.95 9.25
N MET A 231 -19.90 25.22 8.15
CA MET A 231 -21.10 24.70 7.51
C MET A 231 -21.34 23.24 7.90
N GLU A 232 -22.59 22.94 8.25
CA GLU A 232 -23.05 21.60 8.54
C GLU A 232 -24.13 21.21 7.53
N VAL A 233 -23.98 20.07 6.86
CA VAL A 233 -25.02 19.51 6.01
C VAL A 233 -26.16 18.97 6.88
N VAL A 234 -27.35 19.50 6.67
CA VAL A 234 -28.56 19.17 7.44
C VAL A 234 -29.73 18.86 6.51
N ASP A 235 -30.77 18.26 7.05
CA ASP A 235 -32.02 18.08 6.31
C ASP A 235 -32.66 19.46 6.02
N CYS A 236 -33.09 19.66 4.78
CA CYS A 236 -33.65 20.91 4.30
C CYS A 236 -34.91 21.35 5.07
N ALA A 237 -35.68 20.40 5.59
CA ALA A 237 -36.89 20.68 6.35
C ALA A 237 -36.61 21.06 7.81
N SER A 238 -35.40 20.80 8.33
CA SER A 238 -35.07 20.99 9.74
C SER A 238 -33.90 21.94 9.96
N GLY A 239 -34.19 23.25 10.01
CA GLY A 239 -33.25 24.25 10.49
C GLY A 239 -32.03 24.44 9.59
N ALA A 240 -32.21 24.30 8.28
CA ALA A 240 -31.27 24.78 7.28
C ALA A 240 -31.39 26.30 7.12
N ASP A 241 -30.27 26.95 6.84
CA ASP A 241 -30.22 28.39 6.57
C ASP A 241 -30.14 28.66 5.06
N ALA A 242 -29.52 27.75 4.31
CA ALA A 242 -29.36 27.88 2.87
C ALA A 242 -29.33 26.52 2.16
N LYS A 243 -29.55 26.55 0.85
CA LYS A 243 -29.35 25.41 -0.06
C LYS A 243 -28.19 25.71 -1.00
N VAL A 244 -27.29 24.75 -1.17
CA VAL A 244 -26.20 24.86 -2.15
C VAL A 244 -26.78 24.71 -3.54
N VAL A 245 -26.63 25.75 -4.36
CA VAL A 245 -27.12 25.80 -5.74
C VAL A 245 -26.00 25.64 -6.75
N GLY A 246 -24.78 25.99 -6.34
CA GLY A 246 -23.58 25.90 -7.18
C GLY A 246 -22.32 25.65 -6.38
N LYS A 247 -21.28 25.19 -7.08
CA LYS A 247 -19.98 24.90 -6.49
C LYS A 247 -18.88 25.24 -7.48
N ILE A 248 -17.86 25.93 -7.00
CA ILE A 248 -16.64 26.26 -7.75
C ILE A 248 -15.49 25.61 -6.99
N ASP A 249 -14.84 24.64 -7.62
CA ASP A 249 -13.68 23.98 -7.05
C ASP A 249 -12.40 24.78 -7.33
N ASP A 250 -11.34 24.48 -6.58
CA ASP A 250 -10.00 25.08 -6.77
C ASP A 250 -9.90 26.58 -6.51
N THR A 251 -10.78 27.11 -5.67
CA THR A 251 -10.70 28.49 -5.19
C THR A 251 -9.80 28.59 -3.96
N THR A 252 -9.21 29.75 -3.75
CA THR A 252 -8.59 30.11 -2.47
C THR A 252 -9.48 31.09 -1.72
N GLU A 253 -9.43 31.06 -0.39
CA GLU A 253 -10.21 31.98 0.44
C GLU A 253 -9.87 33.45 0.14
N ILE A 254 -8.59 33.73 -0.16
CA ILE A 254 -8.08 35.06 -0.50
C ILE A 254 -8.74 35.61 -1.78
N ASP A 255 -9.02 34.75 -2.77
CA ASP A 255 -9.66 35.16 -4.03
C ASP A 255 -11.10 35.68 -3.83
N LEU A 256 -11.70 35.42 -2.67
CA LEU A 256 -13.10 35.72 -2.36
C LEU A 256 -13.28 36.97 -1.52
N LEU A 257 -12.24 37.39 -0.77
CA LEU A 257 -12.35 38.49 0.21
C LEU A 257 -12.81 39.83 -0.40
N THR A 258 -12.60 40.05 -1.69
CA THR A 258 -12.92 41.31 -2.38
C THR A 258 -14.06 41.18 -3.40
N LYS A 259 -14.63 39.99 -3.59
CA LYS A 259 -15.61 39.73 -4.64
C LYS A 259 -17.04 39.73 -4.12
N ARG A 260 -17.95 40.21 -4.97
CA ARG A 260 -19.39 40.13 -4.70
C ARG A 260 -19.96 38.78 -5.12
N VAL A 261 -21.09 38.40 -4.51
CA VAL A 261 -21.81 37.16 -4.88
C VAL A 261 -22.11 37.11 -6.38
N SER A 262 -22.53 38.23 -6.97
CA SER A 262 -22.80 38.34 -8.41
C SER A 262 -21.58 38.10 -9.31
N GLU A 263 -20.37 38.30 -8.79
CA GLU A 263 -19.11 38.08 -9.53
C GLU A 263 -18.66 36.62 -9.40
N VAL A 264 -18.75 36.07 -8.19
CA VAL A 264 -18.36 34.69 -7.87
C VAL A 264 -19.36 33.70 -8.45
N CYS A 265 -20.65 33.89 -8.16
CA CYS A 265 -21.74 32.96 -8.44
C CYS A 265 -22.55 33.31 -9.68
N LYS A 266 -21.92 33.98 -10.68
CA LYS A 266 -22.61 34.45 -11.90
C LYS A 266 -23.35 33.37 -12.70
N GLN A 267 -22.99 32.09 -12.52
CA GLN A 267 -23.63 30.95 -13.18
C GLN A 267 -24.90 30.47 -12.47
N TRP A 268 -25.14 30.93 -11.24
CA TRP A 268 -26.27 30.55 -10.39
C TRP A 268 -27.01 31.81 -9.93
N PRO A 269 -27.91 32.36 -10.76
CA PRO A 269 -28.60 33.61 -10.48
C PRO A 269 -29.47 33.55 -9.21
N GLU A 270 -29.83 32.35 -8.75
CA GLU A 270 -30.54 32.12 -7.50
C GLU A 270 -29.66 32.20 -6.25
N ALA A 271 -28.32 32.24 -6.39
CA ALA A 271 -27.41 32.39 -5.26
C ALA A 271 -27.40 33.83 -4.74
N ASP A 272 -27.73 34.01 -3.46
CA ASP A 272 -27.73 35.30 -2.76
C ASP A 272 -26.56 35.43 -1.76
N ARG A 273 -25.85 34.34 -1.53
CA ARG A 273 -24.62 34.30 -0.74
C ARG A 273 -23.65 33.25 -1.27
N PHE A 274 -22.39 33.37 -0.88
CA PHE A 274 -21.41 32.29 -1.03
C PHE A 274 -20.69 32.05 0.29
N GLY A 275 -20.00 30.93 0.38
CA GLY A 275 -19.05 30.68 1.44
C GLY A 275 -17.98 29.70 1.00
N PHE A 276 -16.90 29.63 1.77
CA PHE A 276 -15.74 28.81 1.45
C PHE A 276 -15.71 27.58 2.35
N VAL A 277 -15.49 26.42 1.75
CA VAL A 277 -15.20 25.19 2.49
C VAL A 277 -13.79 24.75 2.10
N GLY A 278 -12.85 25.00 3.01
CA GLY A 278 -11.47 24.54 2.89
C GLY A 278 -11.31 23.11 3.40
N PHE A 279 -10.35 22.38 2.83
CA PHE A 279 -9.87 21.14 3.43
C PHE A 279 -8.82 21.49 4.48
N GLN A 280 -8.95 20.95 5.69
CA GLN A 280 -7.95 21.15 6.73
C GLN A 280 -6.58 20.67 6.23
N GLY A 281 -5.60 21.59 6.10
CA GLY A 281 -4.28 21.31 5.50
C GLY A 281 -4.14 21.71 4.03
N SER A 282 -5.14 22.35 3.40
CA SER A 282 -5.04 22.90 2.05
C SER A 282 -5.41 24.39 2.01
N LEU A 283 -4.63 25.17 1.24
CA LEU A 283 -4.98 26.56 0.91
C LEU A 283 -6.08 26.66 -0.15
N LYS A 284 -6.42 25.54 -0.80
CA LYS A 284 -7.46 25.47 -1.81
C LYS A 284 -8.66 24.72 -1.26
N GLY A 285 -9.85 25.23 -1.55
CA GLY A 285 -11.10 24.64 -1.13
C GLY A 285 -12.10 24.62 -2.27
N SER A 286 -13.37 24.66 -1.90
CA SER A 286 -14.47 24.91 -2.81
C SER A 286 -15.24 26.13 -2.33
N THR A 287 -15.63 26.99 -3.26
CA THR A 287 -16.61 28.04 -3.00
C THR A 287 -18.00 27.50 -3.29
N LEU A 288 -18.88 27.59 -2.31
CA LEU A 288 -20.28 27.20 -2.44
C LEU A 288 -21.11 28.43 -2.74
N CYS A 289 -21.87 28.37 -3.83
CA CYS A 289 -22.91 29.33 -4.15
C CYS A 289 -24.22 28.82 -3.54
N MET A 290 -24.86 29.64 -2.72
CA MET A 290 -25.98 29.22 -1.90
C MET A 290 -27.15 30.18 -2.02
N ALA A 291 -28.36 29.63 -1.98
CA ALA A 291 -29.61 30.35 -1.91
C ALA A 291 -30.17 30.25 -0.49
N THR A 292 -30.41 31.38 0.16
CA THR A 292 -31.03 31.42 1.50
C THR A 292 -32.42 30.78 1.44
N LEU A 293 -32.68 29.88 2.39
CA LEU A 293 -34.00 29.29 2.54
C LEU A 293 -34.86 30.25 3.36
N LYS A 294 -35.88 30.82 2.71
CA LYS A 294 -36.90 31.62 3.42
C LYS A 294 -37.64 30.68 4.37
N ARG A 295 -37.56 30.96 5.68
CA ARG A 295 -38.42 30.35 6.69
C ARG A 295 -39.77 31.05 6.69
#